data_AF-A0A924MAN0-F1
#
_entry.id   AF-A0A924MAN0-F1
#
_cell.length_a   1.000
_cell.length_b   1.000
_cell.length_c   1.000
_cell.angle_alpha   90.00
_cell.angle_beta   90.00
_cell.angle_gamma   90.00
#
_symmetry.space_group_name_H-M   'P 1'
#
loop_
_entity.id
_entity.type
_entity.pdbx_description
1 polymer ?
#
loop_
_entity_poly.entity_id
_entity_poly.type
_entity_poly.pdbx_seq_one_letter_code
_entity_poly.pdbx_strand_id
1 'polypeptide(L)'
;MYLKQLYQHNKLWCGIVVFFIVAQLVINYKKSFVVTPLYHYGMFSSSVLQPDSLQIFEVEINGKLLQPLDFTPQQWDKIILPLNYFYNTKSDTLWRKVCRSVFKITNTTSLAANYSIQLNINNFYTWYQTQLQQILPNKIVSVRIFSATAVNKSNILTITTKQLLH
;
A
#
# COMPACT_ATOMS: atom_id res chain seq x y z
N MET A 1 31.72 13.33 21.85
CA MET A 1 31.94 14.28 22.97
C MET A 1 30.79 14.30 23.97
N TYR A 2 29.53 14.36 23.53
CA TYR A 2 28.34 14.43 24.40
C TYR A 2 28.20 13.28 25.43
N LEU A 3 28.33 12.01 25.00
CA LEU A 3 28.20 10.85 25.90
C LEU A 3 29.25 10.81 27.02
N LYS A 4 30.47 11.31 26.75
CA LYS A 4 31.55 11.34 27.73
C LYS A 4 31.28 12.38 28.83
N GLN A 5 30.72 13.53 28.46
CA GLN A 5 30.29 14.56 29.42
C GLN A 5 29.06 14.10 30.22
N LEU A 6 28.11 13.43 29.57
CA LEU A 6 26.91 12.89 30.23
C LEU A 6 27.26 11.79 31.25
N TYR A 7 28.22 10.92 30.94
CA TYR A 7 28.68 9.87 31.85
C TYR A 7 29.32 10.42 33.12
N GLN A 8 30.05 11.55 33.00
CA GLN A 8 30.66 12.22 34.16
C GLN A 8 29.63 12.89 35.06
N HIS A 9 28.53 13.40 34.49
CA HIS A 9 27.51 14.14 35.24
C HIS A 9 26.43 13.23 35.83
N ASN A 10 25.90 12.28 35.07
CA ASN A 10 24.89 11.35 35.56
C ASN A 10 24.95 10.00 34.82
N LYS A 11 25.55 9.00 35.49
CA LYS A 11 25.76 7.65 34.97
C LYS A 11 24.45 6.95 34.59
N LEU A 12 23.37 7.21 35.31
CA LEU A 12 22.06 6.58 35.05
C LEU A 12 21.45 7.08 33.75
N TRP A 13 21.43 8.40 33.54
CA TRP A 13 20.95 9.00 32.29
C TRP A 13 21.80 8.61 31.08
N CYS A 14 23.11 8.49 31.23
CA CYS A 14 23.97 7.96 30.18
C CYS A 14 23.57 6.53 29.80
N GLY A 15 23.28 5.67 30.79
CA GLY A 15 22.80 4.31 30.55
C GLY A 15 21.51 4.26 29.75
N ILE A 16 20.52 5.10 30.10
CA ILE A 16 19.23 5.19 29.37
C ILE A 16 19.45 5.59 27.92
N VAL A 17 20.27 6.62 27.65
CA VAL A 17 20.54 7.09 26.30
C VAL A 17 21.25 6.03 25.46
N VAL A 18 22.25 5.35 26.02
CA VAL A 18 22.96 4.27 25.33
C VAL A 18 22.03 3.09 25.06
N PHE A 19 21.20 2.70 26.02
CA PHE A 19 20.18 1.67 25.83
C PHE A 19 19.22 2.02 24.68
N PHE A 20 18.75 3.26 24.62
CA PHE A 20 17.84 3.72 23.56
C PHE A 20 18.50 3.65 22.17
N ILE A 21 19.77 4.05 22.06
CA ILE A 21 20.54 3.95 20.81
C ILE A 21 20.68 2.49 20.36
N VAL A 22 21.05 1.60 21.28
CA VAL A 22 21.20 0.17 20.98
C VAL A 22 19.85 -0.45 20.59
N ALA A 23 18.77 -0.12 21.30
CA ALA A 23 17.43 -0.58 20.97
C ALA A 23 16.98 -0.11 19.58
N GLN A 24 17.23 1.16 19.22
CA GLN A 24 16.96 1.69 17.89
C GLN A 24 17.74 0.97 16.79
N LEU A 25 19.02 0.65 17.03
CA LEU A 25 19.82 -0.12 16.07
C LEU A 25 19.30 -1.54 15.89
N VAL A 26 18.88 -2.21 16.97
CA VAL A 26 18.29 -3.57 16.90
C VAL A 26 16.97 -3.57 16.12
N ILE A 27 16.10 -2.58 16.37
CA ILE A 27 14.83 -2.42 15.65
C ILE A 27 15.08 -2.16 14.17
N ASN A 28 16.03 -1.27 13.82
CA ASN A 28 16.35 -0.98 12.42
C ASN A 28 17.05 -2.15 11.70
N TYR A 29 17.84 -2.96 12.41
CA TYR A 29 18.51 -4.13 11.84
C TYR A 29 17.50 -5.24 11.47
N LYS A 30 16.49 -5.45 12.32
CA LYS A 30 15.33 -6.27 11.94
C LYS A 30 14.42 -5.46 11.03
N LYS A 31 14.69 -5.49 9.72
CA LYS A 31 13.98 -4.83 8.59
C LYS A 31 12.43 -4.96 8.55
N SER A 32 11.81 -5.58 9.54
CA SER A 32 10.37 -5.83 9.64
C SER A 32 9.72 -5.24 10.90
N PHE A 33 10.45 -4.54 11.77
CA PHE A 33 9.87 -3.99 13.00
C PHE A 33 9.80 -2.46 12.96
N VAL A 34 8.63 -1.94 12.59
CA VAL A 34 8.30 -0.52 12.72
C VAL A 34 7.53 -0.34 14.02
N VAL A 35 8.16 0.23 15.03
CA VAL A 35 7.46 0.64 16.26
C VAL A 35 6.87 2.03 16.02
N THR A 36 5.60 2.09 15.66
CA THR A 36 4.81 3.33 15.60
C THR A 36 4.10 3.52 16.94
N PRO A 37 4.60 4.40 17.84
CA PRO A 37 4.14 4.44 19.24
C PRO A 37 2.74 5.04 19.44
N LEU A 38 2.14 5.68 18.43
CA LEU A 38 0.84 6.35 18.56
C LEU A 38 0.01 6.21 17.28
N TYR A 39 -0.85 5.19 17.21
CA TYR A 39 -2.02 5.26 16.36
C TYR A 39 -3.07 6.11 17.09
N HIS A 40 -3.25 7.36 16.67
CA HIS A 40 -4.44 8.11 17.08
C HIS A 40 -5.64 7.48 16.38
N TYR A 41 -6.41 6.68 17.12
CA TYR A 41 -7.76 6.28 16.74
C TYR A 41 -8.68 7.51 16.91
N GLY A 42 -8.63 8.43 15.94
CA GLY A 42 -9.61 9.51 15.85
C GLY A 42 -10.99 9.00 15.45
N MET A 43 -11.97 9.91 15.41
CA MET A 43 -13.39 9.77 15.02
C MET A 43 -13.68 8.99 13.71
N PHE A 44 -12.65 8.52 13.01
CA PHE A 44 -12.70 7.70 11.80
C PHE A 44 -12.41 6.20 12.03
N SER A 45 -12.28 5.73 13.27
CA SER A 45 -12.22 4.29 13.57
C SER A 45 -13.62 3.66 13.48
N SER A 46 -14.22 3.66 12.29
CA SER A 46 -15.35 2.76 12.06
C SER A 46 -14.85 1.32 12.14
N SER A 47 -15.66 0.42 12.70
CA SER A 47 -15.43 -1.02 12.58
C SER A 47 -15.28 -1.33 11.09
N VAL A 48 -14.08 -1.75 10.68
CA VAL A 48 -13.87 -2.28 9.33
C VAL A 48 -14.72 -3.55 9.26
N LEU A 49 -15.93 -3.41 8.71
CA LEU A 49 -16.74 -4.55 8.33
C LEU A 49 -15.85 -5.43 7.47
N GLN A 50 -15.69 -6.69 7.87
CA GLN A 50 -14.87 -7.64 7.15
C GLN A 50 -15.40 -7.68 5.71
N PRO A 51 -14.60 -7.29 4.71
CA PRO A 51 -15.11 -7.14 3.37
C PRO A 51 -15.54 -8.52 2.84
N ASP A 52 -16.75 -8.61 2.27
CA ASP A 52 -17.31 -9.86 1.72
C ASP A 52 -16.40 -10.50 0.66
N SER A 53 -15.53 -9.69 0.04
CA SER A 53 -14.47 -10.15 -0.83
C SER A 53 -13.22 -9.30 -0.74
N LEU A 54 -12.06 -9.95 -0.82
CA LEU A 54 -10.74 -9.32 -0.91
C LEU A 54 -10.17 -9.58 -2.31
N GLN A 55 -9.86 -8.51 -3.03
CA GLN A 55 -9.09 -8.60 -4.27
C GLN A 55 -7.60 -8.50 -3.93
N ILE A 56 -6.86 -9.53 -4.30
CA ILE A 56 -5.42 -9.65 -4.09
C ILE A 56 -4.76 -9.68 -5.46
N PHE A 57 -3.67 -8.94 -5.62
CA PHE A 57 -2.88 -8.92 -6.85
C PHE A 57 -1.61 -9.73 -6.66
N GLU A 58 -1.34 -10.59 -7.64
CA GLU A 58 -0.10 -11.36 -7.75
C GLU A 58 0.65 -10.86 -8.97
N VAL A 59 1.92 -10.49 -8.77
CA VAL A 59 2.77 -9.95 -9.82
C VAL A 59 3.89 -10.94 -10.09
N GLU A 60 4.03 -11.34 -11.35
CA GLU A 60 5.07 -12.23 -11.80
C GLU A 60 5.97 -11.50 -12.79
N ILE A 61 7.28 -11.58 -12.55
CA ILE A 61 8.30 -10.91 -13.37
C ILE A 61 9.29 -11.94 -13.86
N ASN A 62 9.48 -12.02 -15.17
CA ASN A 62 10.38 -12.99 -15.82
C ASN A 62 10.11 -14.44 -15.38
N GLY A 63 8.84 -14.81 -15.16
CA GLY A 63 8.47 -16.16 -14.71
C GLY A 63 8.62 -16.42 -13.21
N LYS A 64 9.06 -15.44 -12.41
CA LYS A 64 9.14 -15.53 -10.96
C LYS A 64 8.05 -14.70 -10.28
N LEU A 65 7.24 -15.35 -9.46
CA LEU A 65 6.23 -14.67 -8.63
C LEU A 65 6.93 -13.82 -7.55
N LEU A 66 6.53 -12.55 -7.44
CA LEU A 66 7.00 -11.69 -6.37
C LEU A 66 6.31 -12.05 -5.05
N GLN A 67 7.09 -12.21 -3.99
CA GLN A 67 6.56 -12.45 -2.64
C GLN A 67 6.65 -11.19 -1.79
N PRO A 68 5.60 -10.84 -1.02
CA PRO A 68 5.62 -9.66 -0.14
C PRO A 68 6.81 -9.64 0.83
N LEU A 69 7.25 -10.81 1.28
CA LEU A 69 8.32 -10.98 2.26
C LEU A 69 9.71 -10.60 1.73
N ASP A 70 9.89 -10.54 0.40
CA ASP A 70 11.16 -10.18 -0.22
C ASP A 70 11.39 -8.64 -0.24
N PHE A 71 10.38 -7.85 0.15
CA PHE A 71 10.37 -6.39 0.03
C PHE A 71 10.12 -5.71 1.37
N THR A 72 10.57 -4.46 1.53
CA THR A 72 10.08 -3.64 2.65
C THR A 72 8.60 -3.30 2.43
N PRO A 73 7.83 -3.01 3.50
CA PRO A 73 6.43 -2.62 3.35
C PRO A 73 6.22 -1.47 2.36
N GLN A 74 7.11 -0.47 2.36
CA GLN A 74 7.03 0.68 1.45
C GLN A 74 7.32 0.30 -0.01
N GLN A 75 8.23 -0.65 -0.24
CA GLN A 75 8.50 -1.16 -1.58
C GLN A 75 7.33 -2.00 -2.10
N TRP A 76 6.75 -2.82 -1.23
CA TRP A 76 5.58 -3.62 -1.55
C TRP A 76 4.35 -2.77 -1.87
N ASP A 77 4.12 -1.71 -1.10
CA ASP A 77 3.05 -0.74 -1.37
C ASP A 77 3.23 -0.07 -2.73
N LYS A 78 4.47 0.29 -3.12
CA LYS A 78 4.74 0.85 -4.45
C LYS A 78 4.42 -0.13 -5.59
N ILE A 79 4.51 -1.44 -5.35
CA ILE A 79 4.19 -2.49 -6.32
C ILE A 79 2.67 -2.68 -6.42
N ILE A 80 1.97 -2.79 -5.28
CA ILE A 80 0.57 -3.23 -5.22
C ILE A 80 -0.42 -2.05 -5.28
N LEU A 81 -0.10 -0.91 -4.67
CA LEU A 81 -1.03 0.23 -4.58
C LEU A 81 -1.44 0.79 -5.96
N PRO A 82 -0.55 0.91 -6.97
CA PRO A 82 -0.96 1.35 -8.29
C PRO A 82 -1.91 0.38 -8.99
N LEU A 83 -1.74 -0.93 -8.79
CA LEU A 83 -2.66 -1.96 -9.31
C LEU A 83 -4.03 -1.83 -8.64
N ASN A 84 -4.05 -1.71 -7.31
CA ASN A 84 -5.27 -1.47 -6.54
C ASN A 84 -5.98 -0.23 -7.07
N TYR A 85 -5.28 0.88 -7.28
CA TYR A 85 -5.88 2.09 -7.81
C TYR A 85 -6.43 1.84 -9.21
N PHE A 86 -5.62 1.39 -10.16
CA PHE A 86 -6.02 1.19 -11.55
C PHE A 86 -7.24 0.28 -11.71
N TYR A 87 -7.28 -0.85 -11.00
CA TYR A 87 -8.39 -1.80 -11.10
C TYR A 87 -9.63 -1.43 -10.28
N ASN A 88 -9.48 -0.66 -9.18
CA ASN A 88 -10.61 -0.16 -8.39
C ASN A 88 -11.16 1.19 -8.87
N THR A 89 -10.46 1.93 -9.73
CA THR A 89 -10.92 3.22 -10.30
C THR A 89 -12.11 3.04 -11.27
N LYS A 90 -12.57 1.80 -11.53
CA LYS A 90 -13.76 1.53 -12.34
C LYS A 90 -15.07 2.05 -11.77
N SER A 91 -15.06 2.53 -10.52
CA SER A 91 -16.27 2.96 -9.83
C SER A 91 -16.30 4.48 -9.67
N ASP A 92 -17.12 5.12 -10.49
CA ASP A 92 -17.58 6.53 -10.41
C ASP A 92 -18.18 6.92 -9.01
N THR A 93 -18.18 6.00 -8.05
CA THR A 93 -18.71 6.19 -6.70
C THR A 93 -17.88 7.13 -5.83
N LEU A 94 -16.55 7.17 -5.99
CA LEU A 94 -15.71 8.10 -5.21
C LEU A 94 -15.92 9.55 -5.65
N TRP A 95 -15.92 9.81 -6.96
CA TRP A 95 -16.25 11.12 -7.53
C TRP A 95 -17.68 11.53 -7.13
N ARG A 96 -18.67 10.65 -7.34
CA ARG A 96 -20.05 10.93 -6.93
C ARG A 96 -20.21 11.19 -5.44
N LYS A 97 -19.43 10.54 -4.55
CA LYS A 97 -19.52 10.79 -3.10
C LYS A 97 -18.92 12.15 -2.72
N VAL A 98 -17.73 12.46 -3.22
CA VAL A 98 -17.01 13.69 -2.86
C VAL A 98 -17.67 14.91 -3.50
N CYS A 99 -17.97 14.85 -4.79
CA CYS A 99 -18.47 16.00 -5.53
C CYS A 99 -19.94 16.30 -5.24
N ARG A 100 -20.76 15.30 -4.89
CA ARG A 100 -22.16 15.53 -4.49
C ARG A 100 -22.28 16.38 -3.22
N SER A 101 -21.30 16.33 -2.32
CA SER A 101 -21.25 17.21 -1.15
C SER A 101 -20.99 18.67 -1.57
N VAL A 102 -20.07 18.88 -2.50
CA VAL A 102 -19.68 20.21 -2.98
C VAL A 102 -20.77 20.83 -3.85
N PHE A 103 -21.37 20.05 -4.75
CA PHE A 103 -22.42 20.54 -5.65
C PHE A 103 -23.75 20.87 -4.94
N LYS A 104 -24.02 20.28 -3.76
CA LYS A 104 -25.16 20.70 -2.92
C LYS A 104 -25.03 22.14 -2.43
N ILE A 105 -23.80 22.65 -2.28
CA ILE A 105 -23.54 24.00 -1.77
C ILE A 105 -23.72 25.04 -2.88
N THR A 106 -23.54 24.65 -4.14
CA THR A 106 -23.48 25.59 -5.28
C THR A 106 -24.75 25.67 -6.13
N ASN A 107 -25.82 24.95 -5.79
CA ASN A 107 -27.09 24.91 -6.56
C ASN A 107 -26.91 24.67 -8.07
N THR A 108 -25.85 23.98 -8.48
CA THR A 108 -25.57 23.69 -9.89
C THR A 108 -26.24 22.38 -10.30
N THR A 109 -27.27 22.48 -11.15
CA THR A 109 -28.07 21.38 -11.68
C THR A 109 -27.44 20.75 -12.93
N SER A 110 -26.19 20.25 -12.86
CA SER A 110 -25.64 19.41 -13.92
C SER A 110 -25.18 18.05 -13.40
N LEU A 111 -26.17 17.17 -13.21
CA LEU A 111 -26.02 15.76 -12.81
C LEU A 111 -25.44 14.83 -13.90
N ALA A 112 -24.73 15.36 -14.90
CA ALA A 112 -24.28 14.57 -16.05
C ALA A 112 -22.87 14.93 -16.53
N ALA A 113 -21.99 15.37 -15.64
CA ALA A 113 -20.56 15.33 -15.95
C ALA A 113 -20.12 13.85 -15.94
N ASN A 114 -20.31 13.18 -17.07
CA ASN A 114 -19.80 11.84 -17.34
C ASN A 114 -18.28 11.94 -17.47
N TYR A 115 -17.58 11.95 -16.33
CA TYR A 115 -16.13 11.78 -16.32
C TYR A 115 -15.84 10.31 -16.64
N SER A 116 -15.82 9.99 -17.94
CA SER A 116 -15.22 8.75 -18.40
C SER A 116 -13.71 8.93 -18.30
N ILE A 117 -13.12 8.41 -17.22
CA ILE A 117 -11.67 8.19 -17.21
C ILE A 117 -11.43 7.09 -18.25
N GLN A 118 -11.00 7.48 -19.45
CA GLN A 118 -10.53 6.54 -20.46
C GLN A 118 -9.22 5.94 -19.96
N LEU A 119 -9.31 4.86 -19.20
CA LEU A 119 -8.16 4.12 -18.71
C LEU A 119 -7.51 3.40 -19.90
N ASN A 120 -6.44 3.98 -20.44
CA ASN A 120 -5.62 3.33 -21.45
C ASN A 120 -4.73 2.28 -20.76
N ILE A 121 -5.11 1.02 -20.89
CA ILE A 121 -4.42 -0.15 -20.31
C ILE A 121 -2.96 -0.21 -20.74
N ASN A 122 -2.66 0.09 -22.00
CA ASN A 122 -1.30 0.01 -22.53
C ASN A 122 -0.41 1.10 -21.90
N ASN A 123 -0.93 2.32 -21.76
CA ASN A 123 -0.20 3.41 -21.12
C ASN A 123 0.08 3.09 -19.65
N PHE A 124 -0.91 2.53 -18.95
CA PHE A 124 -0.72 2.09 -17.57
C PHE A 124 0.35 0.98 -17.48
N TYR A 125 0.29 -0.02 -18.35
CA TYR A 125 1.25 -1.13 -18.35
C TYR A 125 2.69 -0.64 -18.58
N THR A 126 2.92 0.21 -19.58
CA THR A 126 4.25 0.79 -19.85
C THR A 126 4.76 1.63 -18.66
N TRP A 127 3.89 2.45 -18.07
CA TRP A 127 4.24 3.22 -16.88
C TRP A 127 4.56 2.31 -15.69
N TYR A 128 3.75 1.27 -15.47
CA TYR A 128 3.90 0.34 -14.37
C TYR A 128 5.19 -0.48 -14.48
N GLN A 129 5.54 -0.95 -15.69
CA GLN A 129 6.83 -1.58 -15.95
C GLN A 129 8.00 -0.65 -15.61
N THR A 130 7.90 0.63 -15.96
CA THR A 130 8.92 1.64 -15.61
C THR A 130 9.07 1.80 -14.10
N GLN A 131 7.96 1.80 -13.34
CA GLN A 131 8.01 1.86 -11.88
C GLN A 131 8.64 0.61 -11.27
N LEU A 132 8.27 -0.57 -11.76
CA LEU A 132 8.85 -1.83 -11.30
C LEU A 132 10.37 -1.86 -11.54
N GLN A 133 10.85 -1.33 -12.66
CA GLN A 133 12.28 -1.27 -12.98
C GLN A 133 13.09 -0.40 -12.00
N GLN A 134 12.46 0.56 -11.32
CA GLN A 134 13.11 1.38 -10.29
C GLN A 134 13.23 0.66 -8.95
N ILE A 135 12.33 -0.29 -8.68
CA ILE A 135 12.27 -1.03 -7.41
C ILE A 135 13.13 -2.30 -7.50
N LEU A 136 13.14 -2.93 -8.67
CA LEU A 136 13.79 -4.21 -8.89
C LEU A 136 15.17 -4.01 -9.54
N PRO A 137 16.21 -4.66 -9.00
CA PRO A 137 17.56 -4.56 -9.55
C PRO A 137 17.71 -5.29 -10.90
N ASN A 138 16.81 -6.24 -11.19
CA ASN A 138 16.89 -7.06 -12.40
C ASN A 138 16.20 -6.39 -13.58
N LYS A 139 16.73 -6.61 -14.79
CA LYS A 139 16.07 -6.18 -16.02
C LYS A 139 14.75 -6.93 -16.20
N ILE A 140 13.67 -6.17 -16.39
CA ILE A 140 12.33 -6.70 -16.62
C ILE A 140 12.18 -7.00 -18.12
N VAL A 141 11.85 -8.25 -18.45
CA VAL A 141 11.59 -8.74 -19.81
C VAL A 141 10.11 -9.05 -19.99
N SER A 142 9.47 -9.62 -18.97
CA SER A 142 8.03 -9.88 -18.95
C SER A 142 7.42 -9.55 -17.60
N VAL A 143 6.19 -9.03 -17.62
CA VAL A 143 5.38 -8.78 -16.43
C VAL A 143 4.00 -9.36 -16.63
N ARG A 144 3.60 -10.28 -15.76
CA ARG A 144 2.25 -10.85 -15.73
C ARG A 144 1.58 -10.47 -14.42
N ILE A 145 0.34 -10.02 -14.50
CA ILE A 145 -0.45 -9.61 -13.34
C ILE A 145 -1.67 -10.52 -13.26
N PHE A 146 -1.84 -11.16 -12.11
CA PHE A 146 -3.00 -11.96 -11.78
C PHE A 146 -3.80 -11.25 -10.68
N SER A 147 -5.12 -11.37 -10.72
CA SER A 147 -5.97 -11.05 -9.59
C SER A 147 -6.59 -12.32 -9.03
N ALA A 148 -6.40 -12.54 -7.75
CA ALA A 148 -7.15 -13.49 -6.96
C ALA A 148 -8.26 -12.76 -6.21
N THR A 149 -9.50 -13.16 -6.39
CA THR A 149 -10.60 -12.70 -5.52
C THR A 149 -10.88 -13.78 -4.51
N ALA A 150 -10.62 -13.50 -3.23
CA ALA A 150 -11.04 -14.33 -2.12
C ALA A 150 -12.44 -13.89 -1.69
N VAL A 151 -13.43 -14.76 -1.84
CA VAL A 151 -14.80 -14.52 -1.36
C VAL A 151 -15.02 -15.35 -0.11
N ASN A 152 -15.42 -14.71 0.98
CA ASN A 152 -15.82 -15.41 2.18
C ASN A 152 -17.32 -15.71 2.11
N LYS A 153 -17.68 -16.90 1.58
CA LYS A 153 -19.06 -17.39 1.63
C LYS A 153 -19.13 -18.52 2.63
N SER A 154 -19.87 -18.31 3.72
CA SER A 154 -20.33 -19.41 4.60
C SER A 154 -19.17 -20.26 5.17
N ASN A 155 -18.10 -19.62 5.66
CA ASN A 155 -16.88 -20.26 6.19
C ASN A 155 -16.05 -21.07 5.18
N ILE A 156 -16.30 -20.92 3.88
CA ILE A 156 -15.50 -21.51 2.81
C ILE A 156 -14.82 -20.37 2.06
N LEU A 157 -13.48 -20.38 2.03
CA LEU A 157 -12.67 -19.47 1.25
C LEU A 157 -12.56 -20.00 -0.18
N THR A 158 -13.24 -19.36 -1.12
CA THR A 158 -13.09 -19.66 -2.54
C THR A 158 -12.16 -18.63 -3.15
N ILE A 159 -11.04 -19.08 -3.71
CA ILE A 159 -10.05 -18.25 -4.41
C ILE A 159 -10.23 -18.44 -5.91
N THR A 160 -10.57 -17.36 -6.61
CA THR A 160 -10.65 -17.37 -8.07
C THR A 160 -9.54 -16.50 -8.64
N THR A 161 -8.61 -17.11 -9.38
CA THR A 161 -7.50 -16.42 -10.04
C THR A 161 -7.83 -16.12 -11.50
N LYS A 162 -7.60 -14.88 -11.92
CA LYS A 162 -7.76 -14.44 -13.30
C LYS A 162 -6.49 -13.69 -13.74
N GLN A 163 -5.94 -14.07 -14.88
CA GLN A 163 -4.88 -13.28 -15.52
C GLN A 163 -5.47 -11.99 -16.09
N LEU A 164 -4.87 -10.85 -15.73
CA LEU A 164 -5.36 -9.54 -16.12
C LEU A 164 -4.58 -8.95 -17.29
N LEU A 165 -3.27 -9.18 -17.36
CA LEU A 165 -2.37 -8.63 -18.38
C LEU A 165 -1.23 -9.59 -18.73
N HIS A 166 -0.69 -9.46 -19.95
CA HIS A 166 0.48 -10.14 -20.47
C HIS A 166 1.40 -9.12 -21.14
#